data_AF-A0AAV8W3P3-F1
#
_entry.id   AF-A0AAV8W3P3-F1
#
_cell.length_a   1.000
_cell.length_b   1.000
_cell.length_c   1.000
_cell.angle_alpha   90.00
_cell.angle_beta   90.00
_cell.angle_gamma   90.00
#
_symmetry.space_group_name_H-M   'P 1'
#
loop_
_entity.id
_entity.type
_entity.pdbx_description
1 polymer ?
#
loop_
_entity_poly.entity_id
_entity_poly.type
_entity_poly.pdbx_seq_one_letter_code
_entity_poly.pdbx_strand_id
1 'polypeptide(L)'
;MTQIMGNDKQGLVFEIISARISDEVEERKHVIYTLQVRFISGNDDLSPSVIERRYTHFLNLYNDLRKEEPQLMANIAFPKKVLIGNFDNELISTRSTGFESLLKHISLEGKLRSSYALLKFLQEVELDKAKNLLEKKDHVFAYPILENNFKLLNKVFTDRSPAVLLALCRLLACTLFIPEMPHSLKWADLALHRYDGVSDSDLLQLYVPLLHTCVRVWWQNGRNKDDLEQRLATLKKQGVKVDGCTALLEAVNAVEEKIFSHN
;
A
#
# COMPACT_ATOMS: atom_id res chain seq x y z
N MET A 1 -33.06 14.80 0.28
CA MET A 1 -32.32 16.07 0.14
C MET A 1 -30.89 15.72 -0.22
N THR A 2 -30.55 15.78 -1.51
CA THR A 2 -29.22 15.48 -2.00
C THR A 2 -28.36 16.72 -1.74
N GLN A 3 -27.53 16.67 -0.71
CA GLN A 3 -26.60 17.74 -0.41
C GLN A 3 -25.51 17.70 -1.49
N ILE A 4 -25.57 18.63 -2.44
CA ILE A 4 -24.55 18.82 -3.46
C ILE A 4 -23.30 19.28 -2.70
N MET A 5 -22.38 18.36 -2.44
CA MET A 5 -21.07 18.71 -1.89
C MET A 5 -20.36 19.59 -2.91
N GLY A 6 -19.86 20.75 -2.46
CA GLY A 6 -19.06 21.64 -3.28
C GLY A 6 -17.87 20.91 -3.89
N ASN A 7 -17.44 21.40 -5.07
CA ASN A 7 -16.40 20.82 -5.92
C ASN A 7 -15.02 20.65 -5.24
N ASP A 8 -14.84 21.18 -4.03
CA ASP A 8 -13.57 21.27 -3.30
C ASP A 8 -13.16 20.01 -2.53
N LYS A 9 -14.00 18.96 -2.50
CA LYS A 9 -13.74 17.73 -1.73
C LYS A 9 -13.68 16.45 -2.56
N GLN A 10 -13.54 16.52 -3.89
CA GLN A 10 -13.35 15.32 -4.70
C GLN A 10 -11.87 14.95 -4.77
N GLY A 11 -11.56 13.65 -4.65
CA GLY A 11 -10.21 13.11 -4.80
C GLY A 11 -9.56 12.62 -3.50
N LEU A 12 -8.24 12.52 -3.53
CA LEU A 12 -7.43 11.94 -2.45
C LEU A 12 -7.26 12.92 -1.29
N VAL A 13 -7.68 12.51 -0.09
CA VAL A 13 -7.65 13.30 1.14
C VAL A 13 -6.83 12.60 2.21
N PHE A 14 -5.97 13.37 2.87
CA PHE A 14 -5.15 12.98 4.01
C PHE A 14 -5.55 13.82 5.21
N GLU A 15 -5.84 13.18 6.35
CA GLU A 15 -6.34 13.85 7.56
C GLU A 15 -5.76 13.22 8.82
N ILE A 16 -5.24 14.04 9.72
CA ILE A 16 -4.76 13.62 11.03
C ILE A 16 -5.95 13.60 11.99
N ILE A 17 -6.50 12.41 12.21
CA ILE A 17 -7.73 12.24 13.01
C ILE A 17 -7.46 12.19 14.51
N SER A 18 -6.21 11.91 14.92
CA SER A 18 -5.78 11.98 16.31
C SER A 18 -4.26 12.05 16.44
N ALA A 19 -3.81 12.51 17.60
CA ALA A 19 -2.41 12.43 18.01
C ALA A 19 -2.34 11.96 19.47
N ARG A 20 -1.40 11.07 19.77
CA ARG A 20 -1.19 10.53 21.13
C ARG A 20 0.29 10.43 21.46
N ILE A 21 0.61 10.42 22.75
CA ILE A 21 1.97 10.13 23.23
C ILE A 21 2.11 8.61 23.29
N SER A 22 3.22 8.06 22.80
CA SER A 22 3.53 6.65 22.87
C SER A 22 3.76 6.23 24.33
N ASP A 23 3.06 5.20 24.77
CA ASP A 23 3.20 4.61 26.11
C ASP A 23 4.07 3.34 26.10
N GLU A 24 4.79 3.08 25.00
CA GLU A 24 5.68 1.94 24.87
C GLU A 24 6.89 2.07 25.81
N VAL A 25 7.06 1.07 26.68
CA VAL A 25 8.06 1.08 27.76
C VAL A 25 9.50 1.00 27.22
N GLU A 26 9.68 0.36 26.07
CA GLU A 26 10.99 0.10 25.46
C GLU A 26 11.47 1.23 24.55
N GLU A 27 10.56 2.07 24.05
CA GLU A 27 10.90 3.20 23.19
C GLU A 27 10.90 4.54 23.96
N ARG A 28 11.73 5.47 23.51
CA ARG A 28 11.63 6.85 24.01
C ARG A 28 10.27 7.42 23.62
N LYS A 29 9.57 7.98 24.61
CA LYS A 29 8.28 8.66 24.41
C LYS A 29 8.33 9.59 23.21
N HIS A 30 7.37 9.44 22.31
CA HIS A 30 7.22 10.27 21.12
C HIS A 30 5.73 10.46 20.81
N VAL A 31 5.42 11.40 19.91
CA VAL A 31 4.04 11.62 19.46
C VAL A 31 3.77 10.78 18.23
N ILE A 32 2.70 10.01 18.27
CA ILE A 32 2.15 9.23 17.17
C ILE A 32 0.93 9.99 16.63
N TYR A 33 0.92 10.22 15.33
CA TYR A 33 -0.16 10.84 14.58
C TYR A 33 -0.89 9.75 13.80
N THR A 34 -2.20 9.64 14.00
CA THR A 34 -3.06 8.72 13.27
C THR A 34 -3.56 9.41 12.01
N LEU A 35 -3.04 8.97 10.86
CA LEU A 35 -3.34 9.52 9.55
C LEU A 35 -4.40 8.66 8.86
N GLN A 36 -5.53 9.26 8.54
CA GLN A 36 -6.58 8.69 7.72
C GLN A 36 -6.40 9.11 6.26
N VAL A 37 -6.57 8.16 5.35
CA VAL A 37 -6.50 8.35 3.90
C VAL A 37 -7.80 7.90 3.25
N ARG A 38 -8.42 8.83 2.52
CA ARG A 38 -9.71 8.64 1.85
C ARG A 38 -9.61 9.02 0.38
N PHE A 39 -10.38 8.34 -0.46
CA PHE A 39 -10.65 8.82 -1.82
C PHE A 39 -12.12 9.19 -1.92
N ILE A 40 -12.43 10.49 -1.98
CA ILE A 40 -13.79 10.99 -1.98
C ILE A 40 -14.28 11.09 -3.42
N SER A 41 -15.23 10.23 -3.81
CA SER A 41 -15.89 10.27 -5.11
C SER A 41 -17.39 10.06 -4.96
N GLY A 42 -18.16 11.16 -4.98
CA GLY A 42 -19.61 11.11 -4.78
C GLY A 42 -19.98 10.84 -3.32
N ASN A 43 -20.16 9.57 -2.94
CA ASN A 43 -20.39 9.16 -1.55
C ASN A 43 -19.07 9.10 -0.79
N ASP A 44 -19.12 9.42 0.51
CA ASP A 44 -17.96 9.31 1.40
C ASP A 44 -17.39 7.88 1.39
N ASP A 45 -16.06 7.79 1.42
CA ASP A 45 -15.30 6.53 1.47
C ASP A 45 -15.69 5.72 2.72
N LEU A 46 -16.46 4.64 2.52
CA LEU A 46 -16.96 3.78 3.60
C LEU A 46 -15.87 2.88 4.21
N SER A 47 -14.67 2.85 3.64
CA SER A 47 -13.54 2.05 4.14
C SER A 47 -12.23 2.85 4.06
N PRO A 48 -12.11 3.91 4.89
CA PRO A 48 -10.88 4.70 4.96
C PRO A 48 -9.70 3.81 5.39
N SER A 49 -8.53 4.11 4.87
CA SER A 49 -7.28 3.47 5.32
C SER A 49 -6.66 4.31 6.43
N VAL A 50 -6.13 3.67 7.46
CA VAL A 50 -5.50 4.36 8.60
C VAL A 50 -4.08 3.83 8.78
N ILE A 51 -3.13 4.74 8.96
CA ILE A 51 -1.73 4.45 9.29
C ILE A 51 -1.25 5.36 10.42
N GLU A 52 -0.19 4.94 11.10
CA GLU A 52 0.36 5.69 12.23
C GLU A 52 1.77 6.16 11.91
N ARG A 53 2.03 7.45 12.12
CA ARG A 53 3.33 8.04 11.82
C ARG A 53 3.77 8.96 12.95
N ARG A 54 5.07 9.01 13.20
CA ARG A 54 5.68 9.99 14.11
C ARG A 54 6.31 11.12 13.32
N TYR A 55 6.70 12.20 13.99
CA TYR A 55 7.34 13.37 13.37
C TYR A 55 8.47 13.02 12.40
N THR A 56 9.34 12.06 12.76
CA THR A 56 10.48 11.70 11.90
C THR A 56 10.06 11.03 10.60
N HIS A 57 8.93 10.33 10.54
CA HIS A 57 8.46 9.75 9.29
C HIS A 57 8.04 10.84 8.30
N PHE A 58 7.33 11.87 8.77
CA PHE A 58 7.00 13.04 7.96
C PHE A 58 8.25 13.83 7.55
N LEU A 59 9.22 13.97 8.45
CA LEU A 59 10.47 14.66 8.16
C LEU A 59 11.28 13.92 7.07
N ASN A 60 11.33 12.59 7.13
CA ASN A 60 12.01 11.78 6.12
C ASN A 60 11.31 11.93 4.76
N LEU A 61 9.98 11.83 4.72
CA LEU A 61 9.20 12.10 3.50
C LEU A 61 9.54 13.46 2.90
N TYR A 62 9.49 14.53 3.71
CA TYR A 62 9.82 15.88 3.24
C TYR A 62 11.24 16.00 2.67
N ASN A 63 12.22 15.42 3.38
CA ASN A 63 13.62 15.47 2.96
C ASN A 63 13.87 14.68 1.68
N ASP A 64 13.27 13.50 1.54
CA ASP A 64 13.45 12.66 0.36
C ASP A 64 12.76 13.28 -0.86
N LEU A 65 11.55 13.84 -0.71
CA LEU A 65 10.92 14.61 -1.78
C LEU A 65 11.72 15.85 -2.20
N ARG A 66 12.41 16.52 -1.25
CA ARG A 66 13.32 17.63 -1.59
C ARG A 66 14.54 17.21 -2.38
N LYS A 67 14.98 15.95 -2.25
CA LYS A 67 16.06 15.40 -3.07
C LYS A 67 15.56 14.94 -4.42
N GLU A 68 14.43 14.22 -4.45
CA GLU A 68 13.81 13.69 -5.67
C GLU A 68 13.31 14.80 -6.60
N GLU A 69 12.60 15.79 -6.04
CA GLU A 69 11.88 16.83 -6.79
C GLU A 69 12.10 18.23 -6.17
N PRO A 70 13.34 18.76 -6.17
CA PRO A 70 13.69 20.00 -5.47
C PRO A 70 12.89 21.22 -5.93
N GLN A 71 12.53 21.29 -7.22
CA GLN A 71 11.75 22.41 -7.76
C GLN A 71 10.30 22.42 -7.24
N LEU A 72 9.66 21.25 -7.16
CA LEU A 72 8.29 21.11 -6.66
C LEU A 72 8.19 21.34 -5.14
N MET A 73 9.32 21.18 -4.43
CA MET A 73 9.40 21.33 -2.98
C MET A 73 9.98 22.67 -2.51
N ALA A 74 10.44 23.53 -3.43
CA ALA A 74 11.23 24.73 -3.10
C ALA A 74 10.55 25.69 -2.12
N ASN A 75 9.22 25.84 -2.23
CA ASN A 75 8.42 26.76 -1.42
C ASN A 75 7.58 26.07 -0.35
N ILE A 76 7.80 24.77 -0.12
CA ILE A 76 7.03 24.00 0.85
C ILE A 76 7.67 24.12 2.23
N ALA A 77 6.95 24.75 3.16
CA ALA A 77 7.33 24.83 4.55
C ALA A 77 7.10 23.49 5.26
N PHE A 78 7.96 23.17 6.23
CA PHE A 78 7.82 21.99 7.07
C PHE A 78 7.92 22.36 8.56
N PRO A 79 7.08 21.78 9.45
CA PRO A 79 7.15 22.06 10.89
C PRO A 79 8.54 21.78 11.48
N LYS A 80 9.10 22.76 12.20
CA LYS A 80 10.45 22.65 12.75
C LYS A 80 10.55 21.57 13.83
N LYS A 81 11.74 20.97 13.92
CA LYS A 81 12.10 20.08 15.02
C LYS A 81 12.29 20.91 16.28
N VAL A 82 11.73 20.44 17.40
CA VAL A 82 11.94 21.03 18.72
C VAL A 82 12.56 19.97 19.63
N LEU A 83 13.41 20.41 20.56
CA LEU A 83 14.08 19.52 21.53
C LEU A 83 13.34 19.46 22.87
N ILE A 84 12.59 20.51 23.21
CA ILE A 84 11.82 20.65 24.46
C ILE A 84 10.38 21.01 24.08
N GLY A 85 9.41 20.55 24.87
CA GLY A 85 7.99 20.86 24.64
C GLY A 85 7.37 20.10 23.47
N ASN A 86 7.97 18.99 23.02
CA ASN A 86 7.45 18.19 21.90
C ASN A 86 6.10 17.49 22.19
N PHE A 87 5.62 17.55 23.43
CA PHE A 87 4.32 17.04 23.89
C PHE A 87 3.31 18.17 24.17
N ASP A 88 3.68 19.41 23.89
CA ASP A 88 2.76 20.54 24.00
C ASP A 88 1.64 20.43 22.95
N ASN A 89 0.40 20.64 23.38
CA ASN A 89 -0.78 20.46 22.53
C ASN A 89 -0.84 21.47 21.37
N GLU A 90 -0.40 22.71 21.58
CA GLU A 90 -0.36 23.73 20.54
C GLU A 90 0.65 23.35 19.45
N LEU A 91 1.82 22.85 19.86
CA LEU A 91 2.80 22.33 18.92
C LEU A 91 2.31 21.08 18.17
N ILE A 92 1.65 20.14 18.86
CA ILE A 92 1.07 18.94 18.23
C ILE A 92 0.06 19.35 17.17
N SER A 93 -0.85 20.28 17.48
CA SER A 93 -1.84 20.82 16.55
C SER A 93 -1.18 21.51 15.35
N THR A 94 -0.21 22.39 15.60
CA THR A 94 0.55 23.08 14.54
C THR A 94 1.24 22.09 13.59
N ARG A 95 1.81 21.00 14.14
CA ARG A 95 2.42 19.93 13.35
C ARG A 95 1.40 19.17 12.53
N SER A 96 0.25 18.80 13.11
CA SER A 96 -0.83 18.13 12.38
C SER A 96 -1.24 18.93 11.15
N THR A 97 -1.51 20.23 11.31
CA THR A 97 -1.84 21.13 10.18
C THR A 97 -0.73 21.20 9.15
N GLY A 98 0.54 21.30 9.58
CA GLY A 98 1.68 21.33 8.66
C GLY A 98 1.85 20.02 7.88
N PHE A 99 1.59 18.87 8.50
CA PHE A 99 1.64 17.56 7.85
C PHE A 99 0.52 17.39 6.83
N GLU A 100 -0.71 17.78 7.18
CA GLU A 100 -1.84 17.76 6.25
C GLU A 100 -1.60 18.67 5.04
N SER A 101 -1.04 19.87 5.27
CA SER A 101 -0.70 20.79 4.17
C SER A 101 0.36 20.19 3.23
N LEU A 102 1.38 19.50 3.78
CA LEU A 102 2.37 18.81 2.96
C LEU A 102 1.73 17.68 2.14
N LEU A 103 0.92 16.83 2.77
CA LEU A 103 0.27 15.71 2.09
C LEU A 103 -0.76 16.15 1.05
N LYS A 104 -1.45 17.26 1.30
CA LYS A 104 -2.34 17.91 0.31
C LYS A 104 -1.55 18.41 -0.90
N HIS A 105 -0.38 19.02 -0.70
CA HIS A 105 0.48 19.43 -1.82
C HIS A 105 0.91 18.21 -2.65
N ILE A 106 1.37 17.15 -1.97
CA ILE A 106 1.78 15.89 -2.62
C ILE A 106 0.61 15.27 -3.40
N SER A 107 -0.62 15.32 -2.89
CA SER A 107 -1.77 14.70 -3.56
C SER A 107 -2.17 15.42 -4.86
N LEU A 108 -1.90 16.73 -4.96
CA LEU A 108 -2.19 17.55 -6.12
C LEU A 108 -1.08 17.48 -7.18
N GLU A 109 0.16 17.22 -6.78
CA GLU A 109 1.32 17.16 -7.68
C GLU A 109 1.59 15.74 -8.18
N GLY A 110 1.33 15.48 -9.46
CA GLY A 110 1.42 14.14 -10.05
C GLY A 110 2.77 13.43 -9.83
N LYS A 111 3.89 14.14 -9.98
CA LYS A 111 5.23 13.60 -9.76
C LYS A 111 5.50 13.22 -8.31
N LEU A 112 5.10 14.08 -7.37
CA LEU A 112 5.22 13.80 -5.92
C LEU A 112 4.31 12.64 -5.51
N ARG A 113 3.10 12.56 -6.08
CA ARG A 113 2.17 11.45 -5.84
C ARG A 113 2.68 10.11 -6.34
N SER A 114 3.45 10.09 -7.43
CA SER A 114 4.08 8.86 -7.95
C SER A 114 5.46 8.57 -7.37
N SER A 115 5.96 9.39 -6.43
CA SER A 115 7.33 9.30 -5.95
C SER A 115 7.56 8.09 -5.04
N TYR A 116 8.80 7.59 -5.02
CA TYR A 116 9.19 6.50 -4.15
C TYR A 116 9.18 6.93 -2.67
N ALA A 117 9.59 8.16 -2.35
CA ALA A 117 9.45 8.72 -1.01
C ALA A 117 8.02 8.64 -0.46
N LEU A 118 6.99 8.95 -1.27
CA LEU A 118 5.61 8.80 -0.84
C LEU A 118 5.24 7.33 -0.63
N LEU A 119 5.60 6.45 -1.57
CA LEU A 119 5.33 5.02 -1.43
C LEU A 119 5.92 4.48 -0.13
N LYS A 120 7.19 4.76 0.13
CA LYS A 120 7.90 4.38 1.36
C LYS A 120 7.18 4.90 2.60
N PHE A 121 6.84 6.19 2.63
CA PHE A 121 6.07 6.79 3.72
C PHE A 121 4.73 6.08 3.98
N LEU A 122 4.02 5.65 2.93
CA LEU A 122 2.71 5.02 3.07
C LEU A 122 2.75 3.58 3.57
N GLN A 123 3.83 2.83 3.33
CA GLN A 123 3.83 1.39 3.61
C GLN A 123 4.99 0.81 4.40
N GLU A 124 6.16 1.45 4.48
CA GLU A 124 7.39 0.80 4.96
C GLU A 124 7.19 0.13 6.34
N VAL A 125 6.65 0.86 7.31
CA VAL A 125 6.41 0.37 8.67
C VAL A 125 5.47 -0.84 8.69
N GLU A 126 4.33 -0.75 8.01
CA GLU A 126 3.33 -1.82 7.97
C GLU A 126 3.82 -3.02 7.16
N LEU A 127 4.53 -2.78 6.05
CA LEU A 127 5.03 -3.81 5.16
C LEU A 127 6.15 -4.60 5.83
N ASP A 128 7.07 -3.96 6.54
CA ASP A 128 8.12 -4.66 7.30
C ASP A 128 7.51 -5.53 8.38
N LYS A 129 6.51 -5.02 9.12
CA LYS A 129 5.77 -5.81 10.10
C LYS A 129 5.08 -7.02 9.46
N ALA A 130 4.42 -6.81 8.32
CA ALA A 130 3.74 -7.89 7.60
C ALA A 130 4.74 -8.94 7.07
N LYS A 131 5.87 -8.52 6.50
CA LYS A 131 6.94 -9.43 6.03
C LYS A 131 7.48 -10.29 7.17
N ASN A 132 7.78 -9.69 8.32
CA ASN A 132 8.21 -10.42 9.52
C ASN A 132 7.18 -11.46 9.99
N LEU A 133 5.88 -11.14 9.94
CA LEU A 133 4.81 -12.09 10.27
C LEU A 133 4.71 -13.21 9.24
N LEU A 134 4.84 -12.90 7.95
CA LEU A 134 4.84 -13.89 6.87
C LEU A 134 6.02 -14.86 6.98
N GLU A 135 7.21 -14.38 7.34
CA GLU A 135 8.39 -15.22 7.60
C GLU A 135 8.16 -16.20 8.76
N LYS A 136 7.44 -15.75 9.79
CA LYS A 136 7.01 -16.58 10.93
C LYS A 136 5.79 -17.45 10.62
N LYS A 137 5.22 -17.36 9.41
CA LYS A 137 3.98 -18.02 8.96
C LYS A 137 2.73 -17.62 9.75
N ASP A 138 2.77 -16.44 10.37
CA ASP A 138 1.66 -15.84 11.11
C ASP A 138 0.66 -15.15 10.17
N HIS A 139 0.13 -15.88 9.19
CA HIS A 139 -0.69 -15.34 8.10
C HIS A 139 -1.96 -14.64 8.60
N VAL A 140 -2.58 -15.14 9.66
CA VAL A 140 -3.78 -14.54 10.27
C VAL A 140 -3.50 -13.12 10.78
N PHE A 141 -2.30 -12.88 11.34
CA PHE A 141 -1.90 -11.56 11.84
C PHE A 141 -1.35 -10.66 10.73
N ALA A 142 -0.74 -11.24 9.68
CA ALA A 142 -0.25 -10.49 8.53
C ALA A 142 -1.41 -9.95 7.66
N TYR A 143 -2.48 -10.74 7.49
CA TYR A 143 -3.60 -10.43 6.61
C TYR A 143 -4.22 -9.04 6.82
N PRO A 144 -4.65 -8.61 8.03
CA PRO A 144 -5.28 -7.31 8.20
C PRO A 144 -4.33 -6.14 7.86
N ILE A 145 -3.03 -6.32 8.10
CA ILE A 145 -2.00 -5.32 7.77
C ILE A 145 -1.87 -5.20 6.24
N LEU A 146 -1.77 -6.33 5.55
CA LEU A 146 -1.69 -6.39 4.09
C LEU A 146 -2.97 -5.89 3.41
N GLU A 147 -4.15 -6.18 3.98
CA GLU A 147 -5.42 -5.70 3.45
C GLU A 147 -5.52 -4.18 3.57
N ASN A 148 -5.17 -3.60 4.72
CA ASN A 148 -5.14 -2.16 4.88
C ASN A 148 -4.10 -1.51 3.95
N ASN A 149 -2.92 -2.11 3.80
CA ASN A 149 -1.88 -1.65 2.89
C ASN A 149 -2.36 -1.64 1.43
N PHE A 150 -2.95 -2.73 0.93
CA PHE A 150 -3.52 -2.76 -0.42
C PHE A 150 -4.60 -1.68 -0.60
N LYS A 151 -5.54 -1.57 0.34
CA LYS A 151 -6.60 -0.55 0.31
C LYS A 151 -6.04 0.87 0.31
N LEU A 152 -4.96 1.11 1.03
CA LEU A 152 -4.28 2.41 1.08
C LEU A 152 -3.65 2.75 -0.26
N LEU A 153 -2.85 1.83 -0.81
CA LEU A 153 -2.16 2.07 -2.08
C LEU A 153 -3.14 2.19 -3.24
N ASN A 154 -4.24 1.43 -3.26
CA ASN A 154 -5.26 1.51 -4.30
C ASN A 154 -6.05 2.83 -4.27
N LYS A 155 -6.03 3.59 -3.16
CA LYS A 155 -6.59 4.95 -3.10
C LYS A 155 -5.63 5.99 -3.70
N VAL A 156 -4.33 5.78 -3.53
CA VAL A 156 -3.29 6.78 -3.86
C VAL A 156 -2.79 6.64 -5.30
N PHE A 157 -2.53 5.40 -5.71
CA PHE A 157 -1.93 5.06 -6.99
C PHE A 157 -2.96 4.47 -7.95
N THR A 158 -2.61 4.42 -9.24
CA THR A 158 -3.45 3.75 -10.23
C THR A 158 -3.50 2.24 -9.95
N ASP A 159 -4.63 1.65 -10.28
CA ASP A 159 -4.94 0.23 -10.06
C ASP A 159 -3.92 -0.79 -10.61
N ARG A 160 -3.14 -0.42 -11.63
CA ARG A 160 -2.09 -1.26 -12.24
C ARG A 160 -0.67 -0.76 -11.98
N SER A 161 -0.50 0.19 -11.07
CA SER A 161 0.84 0.61 -10.65
C SER A 161 1.59 -0.56 -10.00
N PRO A 162 2.94 -0.59 -10.09
CA PRO A 162 3.73 -1.62 -9.41
C PRO A 162 3.39 -1.76 -7.92
N ALA A 163 3.25 -0.64 -7.22
CA ALA A 163 2.90 -0.60 -5.79
C ALA A 163 1.60 -1.36 -5.48
N VAL A 164 0.54 -1.10 -6.26
CA VAL A 164 -0.78 -1.71 -6.05
C VAL A 164 -0.77 -3.20 -6.41
N LEU A 165 -0.14 -3.57 -7.52
CA LEU A 165 -0.11 -4.97 -7.96
C LEU A 165 0.74 -5.86 -7.04
N LEU A 166 1.88 -5.36 -6.57
CA LEU A 166 2.71 -6.07 -5.60
C LEU A 166 1.97 -6.28 -4.27
N ALA A 167 1.31 -5.25 -3.75
CA ALA A 167 0.50 -5.37 -2.54
C ALA A 167 -0.67 -6.35 -2.71
N LEU A 168 -1.37 -6.31 -3.84
CA LEU A 168 -2.47 -7.23 -4.14
C LEU A 168 -2.00 -8.69 -4.23
N CYS A 169 -0.91 -8.95 -4.96
CA CYS A 169 -0.34 -10.29 -5.06
C CYS A 169 0.15 -10.81 -3.71
N ARG A 170 0.75 -9.96 -2.87
CA ARG A 170 1.17 -10.31 -1.51
C ARG A 170 0.00 -10.65 -0.61
N LEU A 171 -1.06 -9.83 -0.64
CA LEU A 171 -2.31 -10.07 0.08
C LEU A 171 -2.95 -11.40 -0.32
N LEU A 172 -3.06 -11.66 -1.63
CA LEU A 172 -3.58 -12.92 -2.15
C LEU A 172 -2.73 -14.11 -1.70
N ALA A 173 -1.40 -14.02 -1.82
CA ALA A 173 -0.50 -15.08 -1.37
C ALA A 173 -0.66 -15.38 0.13
N CYS A 174 -0.87 -14.36 0.95
CA CYS A 174 -1.15 -14.53 2.38
C CYS A 174 -2.45 -15.30 2.64
N THR A 175 -3.51 -15.02 1.86
CA THR A 175 -4.83 -15.66 2.07
C THR A 175 -4.82 -17.17 1.84
N LEU A 176 -3.89 -17.67 1.02
CA LEU A 176 -3.75 -19.09 0.68
C LEU A 176 -3.44 -20.00 1.87
N PHE A 177 -2.87 -19.42 2.93
CA PHE A 177 -2.44 -20.12 4.13
C PHE A 177 -3.36 -19.88 5.33
N ILE A 178 -4.50 -19.22 5.11
CA ILE A 178 -5.52 -18.97 6.13
C ILE A 178 -6.70 -19.90 5.84
N PRO A 179 -7.00 -20.88 6.71
CA PRO A 179 -8.15 -21.76 6.53
C PRO A 179 -9.45 -20.95 6.44
N GLU A 180 -10.34 -21.37 5.54
CA GLU A 180 -11.69 -20.81 5.39
C GLU A 180 -11.74 -19.28 5.15
N MET A 181 -10.68 -18.70 4.54
CA MET A 181 -10.57 -17.26 4.33
C MET A 181 -11.68 -16.71 3.40
N PRO A 182 -12.70 -15.97 3.90
CA PRO A 182 -13.92 -15.66 3.15
C PRO A 182 -13.70 -14.76 1.92
N HIS A 183 -12.57 -14.03 1.89
CA HIS A 183 -12.26 -13.08 0.83
C HIS A 183 -11.20 -13.59 -0.16
N SER A 184 -10.71 -14.82 -0.03
CA SER A 184 -9.66 -15.37 -0.90
C SER A 184 -10.07 -15.35 -2.39
N LEU A 185 -11.30 -15.76 -2.72
CA LEU A 185 -11.86 -15.69 -4.07
C LEU A 185 -11.91 -14.25 -4.60
N LYS A 186 -12.36 -13.29 -3.78
CA LYS A 186 -12.43 -11.86 -4.15
C LYS A 186 -11.06 -11.33 -4.55
N TRP A 187 -10.02 -11.64 -3.78
CA TRP A 187 -8.66 -11.19 -4.08
C TRP A 187 -8.09 -11.87 -5.32
N ALA A 188 -8.39 -13.16 -5.53
CA ALA A 188 -7.98 -13.89 -6.72
C ALA A 188 -8.61 -13.31 -8.00
N ASP A 189 -9.92 -13.07 -7.99
CA ASP A 189 -10.64 -12.47 -9.13
C ASP A 189 -10.14 -11.07 -9.43
N LEU A 190 -9.93 -10.24 -8.40
CA LEU A 190 -9.39 -8.91 -8.57
C LEU A 190 -7.99 -8.96 -9.19
N ALA A 191 -7.10 -9.82 -8.68
CA ALA A 191 -5.74 -9.94 -9.19
C ALA A 191 -5.74 -10.38 -10.67
N LEU A 192 -6.52 -11.40 -11.04
CA LEU A 192 -6.64 -11.83 -12.43
C LEU A 192 -7.11 -10.70 -13.34
N HIS A 193 -8.18 -10.00 -12.95
CA HIS A 193 -8.72 -8.88 -13.74
C HIS A 193 -7.72 -7.74 -13.92
N ARG A 194 -6.92 -7.41 -12.90
CA ARG A 194 -5.90 -6.37 -13.02
C ARG A 194 -4.80 -6.79 -14.00
N TYR A 195 -4.38 -8.05 -13.97
CA TYR A 195 -3.30 -8.58 -14.82
C TYR A 195 -3.67 -8.73 -16.30
N ASP A 196 -4.95 -8.79 -16.67
CA ASP A 196 -5.35 -8.82 -18.09
C ASP A 196 -4.92 -7.58 -18.88
N GLY A 197 -4.59 -6.47 -18.20
CA GLY A 197 -4.10 -5.23 -18.82
C GLY A 197 -2.66 -4.86 -18.47
N VAL A 198 -1.87 -5.78 -17.91
CA VAL A 198 -0.46 -5.51 -17.55
C VAL A 198 0.43 -5.82 -18.75
N SER A 199 1.23 -4.83 -19.16
CA SER A 199 2.24 -4.97 -20.20
C SER A 199 3.68 -4.75 -19.71
N ASP A 200 3.84 -4.31 -18.46
CA ASP A 200 5.14 -4.11 -17.83
C ASP A 200 5.87 -5.45 -17.66
N SER A 201 7.09 -5.54 -18.19
CA SER A 201 7.84 -6.81 -18.23
C SER A 201 8.22 -7.31 -16.84
N ASP A 202 8.42 -6.43 -15.87
CA ASP A 202 8.80 -6.81 -14.51
C ASP A 202 7.61 -7.35 -13.75
N LEU A 203 6.46 -6.69 -13.88
CA LEU A 203 5.21 -7.16 -13.29
C LEU A 203 4.71 -8.45 -13.95
N LEU A 204 4.91 -8.63 -15.26
CA LEU A 204 4.54 -9.85 -15.97
C LEU A 204 5.27 -11.10 -15.44
N GLN A 205 6.40 -10.95 -14.75
CA GLN A 205 7.07 -12.08 -14.08
C GLN A 205 6.20 -12.72 -12.98
N LEU A 206 5.27 -11.97 -12.40
CA LEU A 206 4.34 -12.45 -11.37
C LEU A 206 3.17 -13.24 -11.96
N TYR A 207 2.98 -13.20 -13.27
CA TYR A 207 1.76 -13.67 -13.89
C TYR A 207 1.57 -15.19 -13.79
N VAL A 208 2.62 -15.97 -14.03
CA VAL A 208 2.59 -17.43 -13.87
C VAL A 208 2.42 -17.84 -12.38
N PRO A 209 3.20 -17.31 -11.42
CA PRO A 209 2.97 -17.55 -9.99
C PRO A 209 1.56 -17.17 -9.52
N LEU A 210 1.01 -16.09 -10.06
CA LEU A 210 -0.35 -15.63 -9.79
C LEU A 210 -1.38 -16.67 -10.25
N LEU A 211 -1.29 -17.15 -11.50
CA LEU A 211 -2.20 -18.17 -12.03
C LEU A 211 -2.19 -19.43 -11.17
N HIS A 212 -1.02 -19.93 -10.78
CA HIS A 212 -0.91 -21.09 -9.89
C HIS A 212 -1.56 -20.85 -8.52
N THR A 213 -1.40 -19.64 -7.97
CA THR A 213 -2.05 -19.28 -6.70
C THR A 213 -3.56 -19.21 -6.85
N CYS A 214 -4.08 -18.60 -7.93
CA CYS A 214 -5.50 -18.55 -8.22
C CYS A 214 -6.10 -19.94 -8.43
N VAL A 215 -5.41 -20.85 -9.13
CA VAL A 215 -5.81 -22.26 -9.26
C VAL A 215 -6.00 -22.90 -7.89
N ARG A 216 -5.04 -22.73 -6.97
CA ARG A 216 -5.11 -23.29 -5.62
C ARG A 216 -6.25 -22.68 -4.81
N VAL A 217 -6.42 -21.35 -4.86
CA VAL A 217 -7.49 -20.64 -4.16
C VAL A 217 -8.86 -21.12 -4.67
N TRP A 218 -9.05 -21.19 -5.98
CA TRP A 218 -10.31 -21.65 -6.56
C TRP A 218 -10.61 -23.10 -6.16
N TRP A 219 -9.61 -23.98 -6.23
CA TRP A 219 -9.74 -25.37 -5.79
C TRP A 219 -10.15 -25.50 -4.32
N GLN A 220 -9.46 -24.79 -3.42
CA GLN A 220 -9.76 -24.80 -1.97
C GLN A 220 -11.18 -24.31 -1.65
N ASN A 221 -11.75 -23.47 -2.51
CA ASN A 221 -13.10 -22.95 -2.36
C ASN A 221 -14.14 -23.70 -3.23
N GLY A 222 -13.79 -24.84 -3.82
CA GLY A 222 -14.70 -25.65 -4.64
C GLY A 222 -15.11 -25.02 -5.98
N ARG A 223 -14.39 -24.00 -6.46
CA ARG A 223 -14.63 -23.36 -7.77
C ARG A 223 -13.86 -24.10 -8.86
N ASN A 224 -14.50 -24.26 -10.03
CA ASN A 224 -13.86 -24.84 -11.21
C ASN A 224 -12.61 -24.00 -11.61
N LYS A 225 -11.48 -24.67 -11.82
CA LYS A 225 -10.14 -24.12 -12.10
C LYS A 225 -9.63 -24.37 -13.52
N ASP A 226 -10.43 -25.04 -14.35
CA ASP A 226 -10.02 -25.59 -15.64
C ASP A 226 -9.60 -24.47 -16.61
N ASP A 227 -10.29 -23.33 -16.59
CA ASP A 227 -9.93 -22.16 -17.40
C ASP A 227 -8.52 -21.63 -17.07
N LEU A 228 -8.16 -21.62 -15.79
CA LEU A 228 -6.83 -21.16 -15.34
C LEU A 228 -5.75 -22.19 -15.70
N GLU A 229 -6.05 -23.48 -15.56
CA GLU A 229 -5.15 -24.56 -15.98
C GLU A 229 -4.94 -24.55 -17.51
N GLN A 230 -5.98 -24.26 -18.29
CA GLN A 230 -5.86 -24.11 -19.73
C GLN A 230 -5.06 -22.87 -20.12
N ARG A 231 -5.17 -21.77 -19.37
CA ARG A 231 -4.32 -20.58 -19.54
C ARG A 231 -2.84 -20.90 -19.28
N LEU A 232 -2.53 -21.62 -18.19
CA LEU A 232 -1.19 -22.14 -17.90
C LEU A 232 -0.68 -23.09 -19.01
N ALA A 233 -1.51 -24.01 -19.49
CA ALA A 233 -1.15 -24.92 -20.58
C ALA A 233 -0.87 -24.18 -21.89
N THR A 234 -1.59 -23.09 -22.17
CA THR A 234 -1.37 -22.23 -23.33
C THR A 234 -0.03 -21.49 -23.24
N LEU A 235 0.28 -20.91 -22.08
CA LEU A 235 1.58 -20.27 -21.82
C LEU A 235 2.74 -21.27 -21.98
N LYS A 236 2.56 -22.50 -21.50
CA LYS A 236 3.55 -23.59 -21.67
C LYS A 236 3.81 -23.89 -23.15
N LYS A 237 2.74 -24.00 -23.96
CA LYS A 237 2.84 -24.20 -25.42
C LYS A 237 3.53 -23.03 -26.13
N GLN A 238 3.43 -21.81 -25.57
CA GLN A 238 4.12 -20.62 -26.06
C GLN A 238 5.58 -20.52 -25.58
N GLY A 239 6.09 -21.53 -24.87
CA GLY A 239 7.48 -21.58 -24.39
C GLY A 239 7.73 -20.88 -23.06
N VAL A 240 6.67 -20.40 -22.38
CA VAL A 240 6.79 -19.83 -21.02
C VAL A 240 7.01 -20.98 -20.02
N LYS A 241 8.01 -20.83 -19.14
CA LYS A 241 8.25 -21.80 -18.07
C LYS A 241 7.12 -21.70 -17.03
N VAL A 242 6.26 -22.71 -17.00
CA VAL A 242 5.12 -22.79 -16.05
C VAL A 242 5.31 -23.80 -14.92
N ASP A 243 6.22 -24.76 -15.06
CA ASP A 243 6.47 -25.80 -14.05
C ASP A 243 7.66 -25.41 -13.16
N GLY A 244 7.57 -25.73 -11.87
CA GLY A 244 8.62 -25.42 -10.89
C GLY A 244 8.91 -23.93 -10.77
N CYS A 245 7.92 -23.08 -11.03
CA CYS A 245 8.00 -21.65 -10.85
C CYS A 245 7.94 -21.28 -9.37
N THR A 246 8.61 -20.18 -9.03
CA THR A 246 8.68 -19.58 -7.70
C THR A 246 7.29 -19.33 -7.12
N ALA A 247 7.13 -19.48 -5.81
CA ALA A 247 5.86 -19.19 -5.14
C ALA A 247 5.51 -17.69 -5.30
N LEU A 248 4.22 -17.35 -5.34
CA LEU A 248 3.79 -15.96 -5.59
C LEU A 248 4.43 -14.96 -4.61
N LEU A 249 4.52 -15.31 -3.32
CA LEU A 249 5.12 -14.43 -2.31
C LEU A 249 6.61 -14.16 -2.56
N GLU A 250 7.37 -15.20 -2.91
CA GLU A 250 8.79 -15.09 -3.24
C GLU A 250 9.00 -14.28 -4.52
N ALA A 251 8.17 -14.52 -5.54
CA ALA A 251 8.21 -13.78 -6.80
C ALA A 251 7.90 -12.29 -6.58
N VAL A 252 6.91 -11.97 -5.75
CA VAL A 252 6.57 -10.58 -5.37
C VAL A 252 7.75 -9.90 -4.70
N ASN A 253 8.45 -10.55 -3.77
CA ASN A 253 9.62 -9.96 -3.10
C ASN A 253 10.76 -9.69 -4.10
N ALA A 254 11.03 -10.63 -5.01
CA ALA A 254 12.07 -10.46 -6.04
C ALA A 254 11.74 -9.31 -7.02
N VAL A 255 10.48 -9.20 -7.46
CA VAL A 255 10.06 -8.11 -8.36
C VAL A 255 10.04 -6.76 -7.64
N GLU A 256 9.61 -6.73 -6.38
CA GLU A 256 9.66 -5.51 -5.55
C GLU A 256 11.09 -4.99 -5.39
N GLU A 257 12.04 -5.87 -5.08
CA GLU A 257 13.47 -5.50 -4.99
C GLU A 257 13.98 -4.98 -6.33
N LYS A 258 13.65 -5.64 -7.44
CA LYS A 258 14.06 -5.18 -8.77
C LYS A 258 13.55 -3.77 -9.08
N ILE A 259 12.26 -3.51 -8.82
CA ILE A 259 11.59 -2.25 -9.17
C ILE A 259 12.03 -1.10 -8.26
N PHE A 260 12.24 -1.35 -6.95
CA PHE A 260 12.41 -0.28 -5.97
C PHE A 260 13.81 -0.15 -5.36
N SER A 261 14.71 -1.13 -5.50
CA SER A 261 16.07 -1.04 -4.93
C SER A 261 17.05 -0.18 -5.72
N HIS A 262 16.62 0.46 -6.82
CA HIS A 262 17.45 1.30 -7.70
C HIS A 262 17.22 2.82 -7.53
N ASN A 263 16.52 3.26 -6.48
CA ASN A 263 16.27 4.68 -6.18
C ASN A 263 17.00 5.16 -4.92
#